data_AF-A0A372Q132-F1
#
_entry.id   AF-A0A372Q132-F1
#
_cell.length_a   1.000
_cell.length_b   1.000
_cell.length_c   1.000
_cell.angle_alpha   90.00
_cell.angle_beta   90.00
_cell.angle_gamma   90.00
#
_symmetry.space_group_name_H-M   'P 1'
#
loop_
_entity.id
_entity.type
_entity.pdbx_description
1 polymer ?
#
loop_
_entity_poly.entity_id
_entity_poly.type
_entity_poly.pdbx_seq_one_letter_code
_entity_poly.pdbx_strand_id
1 'polypeptide(L)'
;MSIITNVSPIEFVERTNQNDYIKIIDKGEYFSYDGKRGGEQDLSVTARYSNPVGKSMHELMHSLGFYLEHCRPDCEEPYINLENSRRRMWNVLVRMIQNL
;
A
#
# COMPACT_ATOMS: atom_id res chain seq x y z
N MET A 1 -7.46 -4.82 11.13
CA MET A 1 -8.59 -4.72 10.18
C MET A 1 -9.67 -3.78 10.68
N SER A 2 -10.13 -3.90 11.94
CA SER A 2 -11.23 -3.09 12.49
C SER A 2 -11.11 -1.58 12.31
N ILE A 3 -9.89 -1.03 12.33
CA ILE A 3 -9.69 0.43 12.15
C ILE A 3 -10.22 0.90 10.79
N ILE A 4 -10.03 0.14 9.71
CA ILE A 4 -10.52 0.49 8.38
C ILE A 4 -12.04 0.23 8.30
N THR A 5 -12.51 -0.91 8.81
CA THR A 5 -13.93 -1.28 8.74
C THR A 5 -14.83 -0.35 9.57
N ASN A 6 -14.31 0.24 10.65
CA ASN A 6 -15.08 1.15 11.49
C ASN A 6 -15.32 2.53 10.85
N VAL A 7 -14.55 2.91 9.83
CA VAL A 7 -14.60 4.25 9.21
C VAL A 7 -14.92 4.21 7.71
N SER A 8 -15.22 3.03 7.17
CA SER A 8 -15.50 2.81 5.76
C SER A 8 -16.44 1.61 5.58
N PRO A 9 -17.13 1.47 4.44
CA PRO A 9 -17.98 0.30 4.16
C PRO A 9 -17.18 -0.95 3.75
N ILE A 10 -15.87 -0.97 4.02
CA ILE A 10 -14.98 -2.08 3.66
C ILE A 10 -15.04 -3.13 4.76
N GLU A 11 -15.21 -4.38 4.37
CA GLU A 11 -15.19 -5.53 5.29
C GLU A 11 -14.08 -6.49 4.90
N PHE A 12 -13.33 -6.96 5.90
CA PHE A 12 -12.32 -8.01 5.73
C PHE A 12 -12.90 -9.33 6.26
N VAL A 13 -13.08 -10.29 5.37
CA VAL A 13 -13.64 -11.61 5.69
C VAL A 13 -12.58 -12.69 5.51
N GLU A 14 -12.61 -13.70 6.37
CA GLU A 14 -11.77 -14.87 6.19
C GLU A 14 -12.15 -15.60 4.90
N ARG A 15 -11.14 -15.94 4.09
CA ARG A 15 -11.36 -16.62 2.82
C ARG A 15 -11.94 -18.02 3.06
N THR A 16 -12.92 -18.39 2.25
CA THR A 16 -13.42 -19.75 2.13
C THR A 16 -13.06 -20.32 0.75
N ASN A 17 -13.67 -19.79 -0.31
CA ASN A 17 -13.52 -20.28 -1.69
C ASN A 17 -13.47 -19.15 -2.74
N GLN A 18 -13.36 -17.89 -2.31
CA GLN A 18 -13.24 -16.74 -3.22
C GLN A 18 -11.99 -16.92 -4.07
N ASN A 19 -12.07 -16.68 -5.39
CA ASN A 19 -10.91 -16.82 -6.27
C ASN A 19 -9.82 -15.79 -5.97
N ASP A 20 -10.24 -14.57 -5.62
CA ASP A 20 -9.36 -13.42 -5.42
C ASP A 20 -9.29 -13.06 -3.94
N TYR A 21 -8.08 -12.92 -3.40
CA TYR A 21 -7.86 -12.73 -1.97
C TYR A 21 -6.44 -12.26 -1.67
N ILE A 22 -6.30 -11.59 -0.53
CA ILE A 22 -5.00 -11.30 0.06
C ILE A 22 -4.55 -12.47 0.95
N LYS A 23 -3.28 -12.85 0.86
CA LYS A 23 -2.62 -13.81 1.75
C LYS A 23 -1.62 -13.06 2.63
N ILE A 24 -1.89 -13.04 3.93
CA ILE A 24 -1.00 -12.38 4.89
C ILE A 24 0.18 -13.31 5.21
N ILE A 25 1.39 -12.85 4.95
CA ILE A 25 2.64 -13.60 5.16
C ILE A 25 3.73 -12.69 5.76
N ASP A 26 4.82 -13.27 6.27
CA ASP A 26 5.99 -12.51 6.71
C ASP A 26 7.17 -12.74 5.76
N LYS A 27 7.44 -11.78 4.87
CA LYS A 27 8.65 -11.78 4.01
C LYS A 27 9.81 -10.98 4.62
N GLY A 28 9.70 -10.51 5.86
CA GLY A 28 10.69 -9.66 6.52
C GLY A 28 10.61 -8.18 6.16
N GLU A 29 9.57 -7.77 5.43
CA GLU A 29 9.27 -6.39 5.02
C GLU A 29 7.76 -6.14 5.01
N TYR A 30 7.37 -4.86 4.86
CA TYR A 30 5.99 -4.47 4.60
C TYR A 30 5.82 -4.25 3.11
N PHE A 31 4.83 -4.90 2.52
CA PHE A 31 4.55 -4.83 1.09
C PHE A 31 3.15 -5.33 0.78
N SER A 32 2.45 -4.65 -0.13
CA SER A 32 1.31 -5.16 -0.85
C SER A 32 1.39 -4.76 -2.31
N TYR A 33 0.68 -5.52 -3.15
CA TYR A 33 0.34 -5.03 -4.48
C TYR A 33 -0.74 -3.93 -4.40
N ASP A 34 -0.73 -3.04 -5.39
CA ASP A 34 -1.76 -2.02 -5.57
C ASP A 34 -3.03 -2.64 -6.16
N GLY A 35 -4.13 -2.52 -5.43
CA GLY A 35 -5.44 -2.99 -5.86
C GLY A 35 -5.56 -4.52 -6.01
N LYS A 36 -6.68 -4.92 -6.62
CA LYS A 36 -7.00 -6.33 -6.90
C LYS A 36 -6.25 -6.79 -8.15
N ARG A 37 -5.38 -7.80 -8.02
CA ARG A 37 -4.63 -8.39 -9.15
C ARG A 37 -5.28 -9.61 -9.80
N GLY A 38 -6.21 -10.24 -9.10
CA GLY A 38 -6.78 -11.54 -9.47
C GLY A 38 -5.97 -12.71 -8.88
N GLY A 39 -6.67 -13.73 -8.39
CA GLY A 39 -6.06 -14.87 -7.71
C GLY A 39 -5.52 -14.56 -6.30
N GLU A 40 -4.59 -15.39 -5.82
CA GLU A 40 -3.83 -15.15 -4.59
C GLU A 40 -2.87 -13.97 -4.79
N GLN A 41 -2.91 -12.98 -3.89
CA GLN A 41 -1.89 -11.93 -3.83
C GLN A 41 -1.34 -11.79 -2.41
N ASP A 42 -0.02 -11.69 -2.31
CA ASP A 42 0.65 -11.57 -1.02
C ASP A 42 0.49 -10.15 -0.44
N LEU A 43 0.24 -10.10 0.86
CA LEU A 43 0.41 -8.92 1.70
C LEU A 43 1.42 -9.28 2.80
N SER A 44 2.61 -8.69 2.74
CA SER A 44 3.67 -8.94 3.69
C SER A 44 3.53 -8.02 4.90
N VAL A 45 3.47 -8.60 6.09
CA VAL A 45 3.51 -7.91 7.38
C VAL A 45 4.56 -8.58 8.24
N THR A 46 5.39 -7.79 8.89
CA THR A 46 6.50 -8.31 9.70
C THR A 46 6.57 -7.63 11.07
N ALA A 47 6.87 -8.40 12.11
CA ALA A 47 7.09 -7.85 13.46
C ALA A 47 8.49 -7.21 13.63
N ARG A 48 9.35 -7.25 12.61
CA ARG A 48 10.74 -6.80 12.68
C ARG A 48 10.93 -5.29 12.79
N TYR A 49 9.89 -4.49 12.51
CA TYR A 49 9.97 -3.03 12.56
C TYR A 49 8.94 -2.45 13.53
N SER A 50 9.21 -1.23 14.00
CA SER A 50 8.29 -0.44 14.83
C SER A 50 7.02 -0.04 14.08
N ASN A 51 5.99 0.32 14.84
CA ASN A 51 4.67 0.78 14.39
C ASN A 51 3.93 -0.21 13.48
N PRO A 52 3.78 -1.49 13.88
CA PRO A 52 3.24 -2.53 13.01
C PRO A 52 1.77 -2.29 12.61
N VAL A 53 0.98 -1.65 13.47
CA VAL A 53 -0.43 -1.36 13.19
C VAL A 53 -0.57 -0.40 12.01
N GLY A 54 0.08 0.76 12.08
CA GLY A 54 0.02 1.78 11.02
C GLY A 54 0.59 1.28 9.70
N LYS A 55 1.70 0.53 9.75
CA LYS A 55 2.29 -0.06 8.54
C LYS A 55 1.42 -1.16 7.93
N SER A 56 0.83 -2.03 8.74
CA SER A 56 -0.11 -3.04 8.22
C SER A 56 -1.34 -2.38 7.59
N MET A 57 -1.85 -1.30 8.18
CA MET A 57 -2.93 -0.52 7.58
C MET A 57 -2.53 0.11 6.24
N HIS A 58 -1.32 0.65 6.15
CA HIS A 58 -0.78 1.21 4.90
C HIS A 58 -0.75 0.18 3.77
N GLU A 59 -0.23 -1.03 4.04
CA GLU A 59 -0.21 -2.10 3.05
C GLU A 59 -1.63 -2.58 2.68
N LEU A 60 -2.57 -2.57 3.63
CA LEU A 60 -3.97 -2.84 3.32
C LEU A 60 -4.58 -1.77 2.42
N MET A 61 -4.28 -0.50 2.65
CA MET A 61 -4.72 0.58 1.76
C MET A 61 -4.15 0.41 0.35
N HIS A 62 -2.90 -0.01 0.21
CA HIS A 62 -2.34 -0.41 -1.09
C HIS A 62 -3.16 -1.52 -1.75
N SER A 63 -3.49 -2.59 -1.03
CA SER A 63 -4.34 -3.68 -1.56
C SER A 63 -5.75 -3.22 -1.99
N LEU A 64 -6.24 -2.12 -1.41
CA LEU A 64 -7.51 -1.48 -1.79
C LEU A 64 -7.39 -0.53 -2.98
N GLY A 65 -6.17 -0.26 -3.46
CA GLY A 65 -5.89 0.58 -4.63
C GLY A 65 -5.47 2.02 -4.30
N PHE A 66 -5.17 2.33 -3.03
CA PHE A 66 -4.61 3.63 -2.68
C PHE A 66 -3.12 3.68 -3.05
N TYR A 67 -2.72 4.80 -3.66
CA TYR A 67 -1.33 5.11 -3.94
C TYR A 67 -0.77 6.07 -2.91
N LEU A 68 0.53 6.31 -2.97
CA LEU A 68 1.19 7.27 -2.07
C LEU A 68 0.69 8.68 -2.38
N GLU A 69 0.24 9.40 -1.34
CA GLU A 69 -0.40 10.72 -1.46
C GLU A 69 0.46 11.74 -2.21
N HIS A 70 1.77 11.72 -2.00
CA HIS A 70 2.72 12.62 -2.64
C HIS A 70 2.93 12.35 -4.15
N CYS A 71 2.36 11.26 -4.69
CA CYS A 71 2.35 10.95 -6.12
C CYS A 71 1.08 11.46 -6.82
N ARG A 72 0.19 12.18 -6.12
CA ARG A 72 -1.01 12.75 -6.73
C ARG A 72 -0.66 13.69 -7.89
N PRO A 73 -1.36 13.62 -9.04
CA PRO A 73 -1.07 14.48 -10.20
C PRO A 73 -1.21 15.98 -9.93
N ASP A 74 -2.05 16.35 -8.97
CA ASP A 74 -2.30 17.74 -8.55
C ASP A 74 -1.43 18.17 -7.35
N CYS A 75 -0.50 17.31 -6.90
CA CYS A 75 0.49 17.69 -5.89
C CYS A 75 1.59 18.51 -6.56
N GLU A 76 1.50 19.83 -6.47
CA GLU A 76 2.54 20.71 -6.99
C GLU A 76 3.86 20.54 -6.20
N GLU A 77 5.00 20.62 -6.91
CA GLU A 77 6.36 20.51 -6.35
C GLU A 77 6.66 21.35 -5.08
N PRO A 78 6.11 22.56 -4.83
CA PRO A 78 6.41 23.31 -3.61
C PRO A 78 6.03 22.62 -2.29
N TYR A 79 5.20 21.57 -2.32
CA TYR A 79 4.86 20.79 -1.12
C TYR A 79 5.85 19.65 -0.82
N ILE A 80 6.75 19.33 -1.75
CA ILE A 80 7.74 18.27 -1.63
C ILE A 80 9.13 18.89 -1.78
N ASN A 81 9.84 19.10 -0.67
CA ASN A 81 11.23 19.53 -0.74
C ASN A 81 12.11 18.39 -1.29
N LEU A 82 12.37 18.43 -2.61
CA LEU A 82 13.12 17.42 -3.34
C LEU A 82 14.64 17.45 -3.07
N GLU A 83 15.16 18.52 -2.45
CA GLU A 83 16.60 18.73 -2.23
C GLU A 83 17.22 17.61 -1.36
N ASN A 84 16.40 16.94 -0.53
CA ASN A 84 16.81 15.83 0.33
C ASN A 84 16.33 14.44 -0.12
N SER A 85 15.66 14.33 -1.27
CA SER A 85 15.13 13.05 -1.74
C SER A 85 16.24 12.16 -2.31
N ARG A 86 16.50 11.02 -1.65
CA ARG A 86 17.50 10.05 -2.14
C ARG A 86 17.08 9.54 -3.52
N ARG A 87 18.03 9.49 -4.47
CA ARG A 87 17.89 9.08 -5.89
C ARG A 87 17.06 7.81 -6.17
N ARG A 88 16.90 6.91 -5.18
CA ARG A 88 16.06 5.69 -5.26
C ARG A 88 14.56 5.98 -5.13
N MET A 89 14.17 7.01 -4.38
CA MET A 89 12.78 7.48 -4.25
C MET A 89 12.30 8.12 -5.56
N TRP A 90 13.21 8.79 -6.27
CA TRP A 90 12.92 9.46 -7.54
C TRP A 90 12.45 8.46 -8.62
N ASN A 91 13.06 7.28 -8.72
CA ASN A 91 12.65 6.28 -9.71
C ASN A 91 11.23 5.72 -9.50
N VAL A 92 10.69 5.76 -8.27
CA VAL A 92 9.30 5.36 -7.98
C VAL A 92 8.33 6.46 -8.40
N LEU A 93 8.70 7.71 -8.13
CA LEU A 93 7.95 8.91 -8.49
C LEU A 93 7.85 9.14 -10.02
N VAL A 94 8.96 9.04 -10.79
CA VAL A 94 8.94 9.24 -12.26
C VAL A 94 8.03 8.21 -12.95
N ARG A 95 8.13 6.94 -12.56
CA ARG A 95 7.45 5.84 -13.27
C ARG A 95 5.93 5.90 -13.17
N MET A 96 5.39 6.56 -12.15
CA MET A 96 3.94 6.69 -11.97
C MET A 96 3.36 7.90 -12.72
N ILE A 97 4.11 9.01 -12.83
CA ILE A 97 3.68 10.20 -13.59
C ILE A 97 3.65 9.93 -15.09
N GLN A 98 4.55 9.09 -15.62
CA GLN A 98 4.68 8.85 -17.07
C GLN A 98 3.71 7.79 -17.64
N ASN A 99 2.85 7.19 -16.82
CA ASN A 99 1.87 6.17 -17.27
C ASN A 99 0.40 6.68 -17.22
N LEU A 100 0.21 8.00 -17.15
CA LEU A 100 -1.05 8.71 -17.42
C LEU A 100 -0.85 9.57 -18.68
#